data_AF-A0A6I9WFE0-F1
#
_entry.id   AF-A0A6I9WFE0-F1
#
_cell.length_a   1.000
_cell.length_b   1.000
_cell.length_c   1.000
_cell.angle_alpha   90.00
_cell.angle_beta   90.00
_cell.angle_gamma   90.00
#
_symmetry.space_group_name_H-M   'P 1'
#
loop_
_entity.id
_entity.type
_entity.pdbx_description
1 polymer ?
#
loop_
_entity_poly.entity_id
_entity_poly.type
_entity_poly.pdbx_seq_one_letter_code
_entity_poly.pdbx_strand_id
1 'polypeptide(L)'
;MFHKKCQRWFTKFRTSDFDLNDAPRSERLTEVDDDKIKALIESKPRYTTREIAETLNIHYSSVHLKKLGYQLIIGDEKWIVYNNTVHKRSWSQRDDSPQMTLKANIHQRKIMLSV
;
A
#
# COMPACT_ATOMS: atom_id res chain seq x y z
N MET A 1 -9.61 1.65 31.14
CA MET A 1 -9.87 1.41 29.69
C MET A 1 -10.28 -0.02 29.34
N PHE A 2 -9.94 -1.06 30.12
CA PHE A 2 -10.30 -2.46 29.81
C PHE A 2 -11.79 -2.81 30.03
N HIS A 3 -12.44 -2.21 31.03
CA HIS A 3 -13.83 -2.52 31.39
C HIS A 3 -14.84 -2.39 30.23
N LYS A 4 -14.72 -1.34 29.41
CA LYS A 4 -15.60 -1.13 28.24
C LYS A 4 -15.41 -2.18 27.14
N LYS A 5 -14.21 -2.77 27.03
CA LYS A 5 -13.95 -3.85 26.06
C LYS A 5 -14.60 -5.15 26.53
N CYS A 6 -14.45 -5.49 27.81
CA CYS A 6 -15.09 -6.67 28.41
C CYS A 6 -16.62 -6.61 28.28
N GLN A 7 -17.23 -5.45 28.55
CA GLN A 7 -18.67 -5.26 28.37
C GLN A 7 -19.14 -5.49 26.92
N ARG A 8 -18.44 -4.91 25.93
CA ARG A 8 -18.79 -5.10 24.51
C ARG A 8 -18.70 -6.58 24.08
N TRP A 9 -17.66 -7.29 24.52
CA TRP A 9 -17.52 -8.72 24.25
C TRP A 9 -18.61 -9.54 24.93
N PHE A 10 -18.98 -9.21 26.17
CA PHE A 10 -20.05 -9.89 26.88
C PHE A 10 -21.41 -9.70 26.20
N THR A 11 -21.68 -8.51 25.65
CA THR A 11 -22.89 -8.26 24.84
C THR A 11 -22.89 -9.07 23.55
N LYS A 12 -21.77 -9.13 22.81
CA LYS A 12 -21.62 -9.95 21.59
C LYS A 12 -21.91 -11.43 21.86
N PHE A 13 -21.35 -11.95 22.96
CA PHE A 13 -21.54 -13.34 23.37
C PHE A 13 -23.00 -13.64 23.77
N ARG A 14 -23.68 -12.69 24.43
CA ARG A 14 -25.11 -12.79 24.77
C ARG A 14 -26.02 -12.79 23.54
N THR A 15 -25.59 -12.19 22.43
CA THR A 15 -26.31 -12.20 21.15
C THR A 15 -25.91 -13.37 20.24
N SER A 16 -25.19 -14.36 20.77
CA SER A 16 -24.67 -15.54 20.03
C SER A 16 -23.77 -15.18 18.82
N ASP A 17 -23.16 -14.00 18.83
CA ASP A 17 -22.14 -13.60 17.85
C ASP A 17 -20.77 -13.99 18.42
N PHE A 18 -20.30 -15.17 18.02
CA PHE A 18 -19.00 -15.73 18.38
C PHE A 18 -17.91 -15.39 17.35
N ASP A 19 -18.19 -14.49 16.40
CA ASP A 19 -17.18 -14.09 15.44
C ASP A 19 -16.07 -13.30 16.13
N LEU A 20 -14.88 -13.90 16.12
CA LEU A 20 -13.66 -13.35 16.71
C LEU A 20 -12.98 -12.34 15.79
N ASN A 21 -13.42 -12.23 14.53
CA ASN A 21 -12.86 -11.28 13.60
C ASN A 21 -13.28 -9.85 13.98
N ASP A 22 -12.32 -8.93 13.88
CA ASP A 22 -12.62 -7.51 13.96
C ASP A 22 -13.59 -7.17 12.82
N ALA A 23 -14.69 -6.49 13.15
CA ALA A 23 -15.55 -5.90 12.14
C ALA A 23 -14.69 -5.01 11.22
N PRO A 24 -15.05 -4.89 9.92
CA PRO A 24 -14.37 -3.98 9.02
C PRO A 24 -14.22 -2.63 9.71
N ARG A 25 -12.98 -2.21 9.94
CA ARG A 25 -12.74 -0.90 10.53
C ARG A 25 -13.33 0.10 9.57
N SER A 26 -14.08 1.08 10.11
CA SER A 26 -14.50 2.24 9.32
C SER A 26 -13.27 2.78 8.62
N GLU A 27 -13.19 2.59 7.31
CA GLU A 27 -12.11 3.17 6.54
C GLU A 27 -12.28 4.69 6.58
N ARG A 28 -11.16 5.39 6.71
CA ARG A 28 -11.17 6.82 6.49
C ARG A 28 -11.41 7.01 4.99
N LEU A 29 -12.59 7.48 4.62
CA LEU A 29 -12.88 7.95 3.26
C LEU A 29 -11.99 9.17 3.00
N THR A 30 -10.75 8.95 2.57
CA THR A 30 -10.03 9.98 1.84
C THR A 30 -10.64 9.99 0.45
N GLU A 31 -11.62 10.87 0.22
CA GLU A 31 -12.17 11.24 -1.10
C GLU A 31 -11.11 11.96 -1.98
N VAL A 32 -9.85 11.60 -1.81
CA VAL A 32 -8.77 12.09 -2.64
C VAL A 32 -8.83 11.28 -3.91
N ASP A 33 -9.06 11.97 -5.01
CA ASP A 33 -9.10 11.40 -6.35
C ASP A 33 -7.68 10.93 -6.73
N ASP A 34 -7.41 9.65 -6.46
CA ASP A 34 -6.14 9.00 -6.74
C ASP A 34 -5.82 8.99 -8.25
N ASP A 35 -6.83 9.03 -9.13
CA ASP A 35 -6.66 9.09 -10.58
C ASP A 35 -6.07 10.44 -11.01
N LYS A 36 -6.50 11.54 -10.37
CA LYS A 36 -5.89 12.86 -10.58
C LYS A 36 -4.42 12.89 -10.16
N ILE A 37 -4.08 12.28 -9.02
CA ILE A 37 -2.68 12.16 -8.57
C ILE A 37 -1.87 11.38 -9.60
N LYS A 38 -2.43 10.27 -10.11
CA LYS A 38 -1.79 9.39 -11.10
C LYS A 38 -1.50 10.13 -12.40
N ALA A 39 -2.49 10.84 -12.95
CA ALA A 39 -2.38 11.59 -14.20
C ALA A 39 -1.32 12.70 -14.12
N LEU A 40 -1.22 13.39 -12.97
CA LEU A 40 -0.22 14.44 -12.75
C LEU A 40 1.21 13.90 -12.80
N ILE A 41 1.47 12.78 -12.14
CA ILE A 41 2.81 12.15 -12.12
C ILE A 41 3.20 11.65 -13.51
N GLU A 42 2.24 11.10 -14.25
CA GLU A 42 2.46 10.58 -15.60
C GLU A 42 2.77 11.71 -16.61
N SER A 43 2.17 12.88 -16.43
CA SER A 43 2.46 14.06 -17.25
C SER A 43 3.87 14.64 -17.03
N LYS A 44 4.37 14.62 -15.78
CA LYS A 44 5.69 15.16 -15.41
C LYS A 44 6.33 14.31 -14.31
N PRO A 45 7.32 13.48 -14.67
CA PRO A 45 7.93 12.53 -13.72
C PRO A 45 8.71 13.16 -12.55
N ARG A 46 8.94 14.49 -12.57
CA ARG A 46 9.77 15.25 -11.60
C ARG A 46 8.97 16.06 -10.57
N TYR A 47 7.65 15.88 -10.49
CA TYR A 47 6.86 16.61 -9.50
C TYR A 47 7.20 16.20 -8.05
N THR A 48 7.32 17.16 -7.16
CA THR A 48 7.43 16.93 -5.72
C THR A 48 6.05 16.74 -5.08
N THR A 49 5.98 16.07 -3.93
CA THR A 49 4.72 15.86 -3.19
C THR A 49 4.02 17.17 -2.83
N ARG A 50 4.77 18.26 -2.61
CA ARG A 50 4.22 19.60 -2.33
C ARG A 50 3.57 20.22 -3.55
N GLU A 51 4.22 20.17 -4.69
CA GLU A 51 3.66 20.70 -5.94
C GLU A 51 2.39 19.93 -6.37
N ILE A 52 2.34 18.61 -6.12
CA ILE A 52 1.13 17.80 -6.34
C ILE A 52 0.00 18.24 -5.40
N ALA A 53 0.32 18.51 -4.13
CA ALA A 53 -0.64 18.98 -3.15
C ALA A 53 -1.21 20.36 -3.53
N GLU A 54 -0.34 21.28 -3.96
CA GLU A 54 -0.71 22.63 -4.39
C GLU A 54 -1.58 22.61 -5.65
N THR A 55 -1.21 21.81 -6.65
CA THR A 55 -1.97 21.68 -7.91
C THR A 55 -3.35 21.08 -7.71
N LEU A 56 -3.49 20.12 -6.81
CA LEU A 56 -4.78 19.51 -6.49
C LEU A 56 -5.57 20.30 -5.43
N ASN A 57 -4.96 21.32 -4.82
CA ASN A 57 -5.50 22.03 -3.66
C ASN A 57 -5.89 21.08 -2.51
N ILE A 58 -5.05 20.05 -2.30
CA ILE A 58 -5.23 19.04 -1.26
C ILE A 58 -4.12 19.23 -0.22
N HIS A 59 -4.43 19.02 1.06
CA HIS A 59 -3.38 19.05 2.09
C HIS A 59 -2.32 17.97 1.79
N TYR A 60 -1.03 18.33 1.79
CA TYR A 60 0.08 17.45 1.40
C TYR A 60 0.10 16.09 2.10
N SER A 61 -0.42 16.00 3.33
CA SER A 61 -0.53 14.72 4.07
C SER A 61 -1.50 13.72 3.42
N SER A 62 -2.39 14.20 2.56
CA SER A 62 -3.40 13.40 1.86
C SER A 62 -2.87 12.84 0.55
N VAL A 63 -1.68 13.27 0.11
CA VAL A 63 -0.99 12.76 -1.08
C VAL A 63 -0.28 11.45 -0.70
N HIS A 64 -0.97 10.31 -0.87
CA HIS A 64 -0.50 8.99 -0.44
C HIS A 64 0.23 8.20 -1.55
N LEU A 65 1.31 8.76 -2.10
CA LEU A 65 2.05 8.18 -3.25
C LEU A 65 2.48 6.72 -3.04
N LYS A 66 2.93 6.36 -1.83
CA LYS A 66 3.31 4.99 -1.49
C LYS A 66 2.14 4.00 -1.58
N LYS A 67 0.92 4.44 -1.22
CA LYS A 67 -0.30 3.62 -1.32
C LYS A 67 -0.64 3.31 -2.78
N LEU A 68 -0.34 4.26 -3.67
CA LEU A 68 -0.51 4.15 -5.11
C LEU A 68 0.66 3.45 -5.82
N GLY A 69 1.65 2.94 -5.07
CA GLY A 69 2.80 2.26 -5.64
C GLY A 69 3.85 3.19 -6.25
N TYR A 70 3.85 4.49 -5.94
CA TYR A 70 4.90 5.39 -6.42
C TYR A 70 6.06 5.45 -5.41
N GLN A 71 7.28 5.22 -5.89
CA GLN A 71 8.52 5.31 -5.12
C GLN A 71 9.47 6.32 -5.79
N LEU A 72 10.05 7.24 -5.00
CA LEU A 72 11.05 8.20 -5.49
C LEU A 72 12.42 7.52 -5.52
N ILE A 73 13.13 7.61 -6.66
CA ILE A 73 14.55 7.26 -6.72
C ILE A 73 15.36 8.53 -6.47
N ILE A 74 16.06 8.57 -5.33
CA ILE A 74 16.78 9.74 -4.81
C ILE A 74 17.86 10.26 -5.77
N GLY A 75 18.37 9.42 -6.69
CA GLY A 75 19.38 9.82 -7.68
C GLY A 75 18.85 10.54 -8.92
N ASP A 76 17.60 10.29 -9.33
CA ASP A 76 17.04 10.78 -10.60
C ASP A 76 15.91 11.80 -10.43
N GLU A 77 15.51 12.09 -9.18
CA GLU A 77 14.35 12.92 -8.81
C GLU A 77 13.07 12.51 -9.55
N LYS A 78 12.99 11.23 -9.95
CA LYS A 78 11.96 10.68 -10.80
C LYS A 78 11.11 9.70 -10.01
N TRP A 79 9.79 9.84 -10.09
CA TRP A 79 8.86 8.83 -9.60
C TRP A 79 8.84 7.64 -10.54
N ILE A 80 8.97 6.45 -9.97
CA ILE A 80 8.72 5.20 -10.69
C ILE A 80 7.51 4.50 -10.06
N VAL A 81 6.71 3.87 -10.92
CA VAL A 81 5.66 2.95 -10.49
C VAL A 81 6.36 1.68 -10.00
N TYR A 82 6.35 1.50 -8.69
CA TYR A 82 6.74 0.29 -8.01
C TYR A 82 5.50 -0.54 -7.69
N ASN A 83 5.35 -1.69 -8.35
CA ASN A 83 4.33 -2.65 -7.97
C ASN A 83 4.72 -3.29 -6.64
N ASN A 84 4.22 -2.74 -5.53
CA ASN A 84 4.41 -3.31 -4.21
C ASN A 84 3.55 -4.58 -4.09
N THR A 85 4.04 -5.68 -4.64
CA THR A 85 3.44 -7.00 -4.43
C THR A 85 3.54 -7.30 -2.95
N VAL A 86 2.44 -7.07 -2.23
CA VAL A 86 2.31 -7.48 -0.83
C VAL A 86 2.42 -9.00 -0.83
N HIS A 87 3.61 -9.50 -0.49
CA HIS A 87 3.81 -10.91 -0.29
C HIS A 87 2.96 -11.29 0.91
N LYS A 88 1.82 -11.94 0.67
CA LYS A 88 1.04 -12.53 1.74
C LYS A 88 1.92 -13.61 2.35
N ARG A 89 2.26 -13.44 3.64
CA ARG A 89 3.00 -14.45 4.39
C ARG A 89 2.10 -15.68 4.50
N SER A 90 2.34 -16.68 3.66
CA SER A 90 1.68 -17.98 3.76
C SER A 90 2.45 -18.83 4.77
N TRP A 91 1.73 -19.35 5.76
CA TRP A 91 2.26 -20.40 6.62
C TRP A 91 2.00 -21.72 5.91
N SER A 92 3.07 -22.44 5.56
CA SER A 92 2.97 -23.83 5.10
C SER A 92 2.77 -24.75 6.30
N GLN A 93 1.98 -25.82 6.16
CA GLN A 93 1.87 -26.83 7.21
C GLN A 93 3.15 -27.68 7.28
N ARG A 94 3.32 -28.42 8.39
CA ARG A 94 4.57 -29.12 8.74
C ARG A 94 5.04 -30.13 7.69
N ASP A 95 4.15 -30.60 6.81
CA ASP A 95 4.43 -31.60 5.78
C ASP A 95 4.28 -31.09 4.33
N ASP A 96 4.07 -29.78 4.12
CA ASP A 96 3.97 -29.21 2.78
C ASP A 96 5.37 -28.99 2.16
N SER A 97 5.56 -29.45 0.92
CA SER A 97 6.77 -29.12 0.15
C SER A 97 6.81 -27.63 -0.17
N PRO A 98 7.96 -26.94 -0.03
CA PRO A 98 8.06 -25.51 -0.37
C PRO A 98 7.68 -25.27 -1.83
N GLN A 99 6.69 -24.41 -2.08
CA GLN A 99 6.40 -23.99 -3.45
C GLN A 99 7.51 -23.08 -3.98
N MET A 100 8.19 -23.51 -5.06
CA MET A 100 9.12 -22.68 -5.80
C MET A 100 8.35 -21.63 -6.61
N THR A 101 8.06 -20.48 -6.00
CA THR A 101 7.65 -19.31 -6.78
C THR A 101 8.88 -18.76 -7.50
N LEU A 102 8.89 -18.75 -8.82
CA LEU A 102 9.90 -18.04 -9.59
C LEU A 102 9.85 -16.56 -9.19
N LYS A 103 10.93 -16.08 -8.56
CA LYS A 103 11.10 -14.68 -8.22
C LYS A 103 11.08 -13.87 -9.52
N ALA A 104 10.04 -13.04 -9.71
CA ALA A 104 9.95 -12.18 -10.87
C ALA A 104 11.23 -11.34 -10.96
N ASN A 105 11.91 -11.39 -12.10
CA ASN A 105 13.15 -10.65 -12.29
C ASN A 105 12.81 -9.18 -12.60
N ILE A 106 12.93 -8.33 -11.59
CA ILE A 106 12.60 -6.89 -11.67
C ILE A 106 13.70 -6.11 -12.41
N HIS A 107 14.85 -6.72 -12.71
CA HIS A 107 15.97 -6.06 -13.36
C HIS A 107 16.31 -6.71 -14.71
N GLN A 108 16.13 -5.97 -15.79
CA GLN A 108 16.71 -6.34 -17.09
C GLN A 108 18.24 -6.36 -16.99
N ARG A 109 18.88 -7.34 -17.64
CA ARG A 109 20.34 -7.53 -17.63
C ARG A 109 21.03 -6.27 -18.19
N LYS A 110 21.92 -5.66 -17.40
CA LYS A 110 22.80 -4.59 -17.89
C LYS A 110 23.90 -5.24 -18.75
N ILE A 111 23.87 -4.96 -20.05
CA ILE A 111 24.93 -5.35 -20.99
C ILE A 111 25.96 -4.22 -20.98
N MET A 112 27.21 -4.50 -20.57
CA MET A 112 28.30 -3.53 -20.76
C MET A 112 28.78 -3.62 -22.22
N LEU A 113 28.66 -2.53 -22.95
CA LEU A 113 29.33 -2.37 -24.24
C LEU A 113 30.76 -1.88 -23.95
N SER A 114 31.75 -2.72 -24.21
CA SER A 114 33.15 -2.30 -24.33
C SER A 114 33.45 -2.01 -25.80
N VAL A 115 34.05 -0.84 -26.05
CA VAL A 115 34.65 -0.46 -27.34
C VAL A 115 36.05 -1.04 -27.45
#